data_AF-A0A819FYW6-F1
#
_entry.id   AF-A0A819FYW6-F1
#
_cell.length_a   1.000
_cell.length_b   1.000
_cell.length_c   1.000
_cell.angle_alpha   90.00
_cell.angle_beta   90.00
_cell.angle_gamma   90.00
#
_symmetry.space_group_name_H-M   'P 1'
#
loop_
_entity.id
_entity.type
_entity.pdbx_description
1 polymer ?
#
loop_
_entity_poly.entity_id
_entity_poly.type
_entity_poly.pdbx_seq_one_letter_code
_entity_poly.pdbx_strand_id
1 'polypeptide(L)'
;MFLASKSEPVNAHSAGAMTLMSKTWAGKYDIVPVSFDNGKKCQVINCETNDGKRFSIVNVHLDYNVKGKQFAQLEELVFRQFAGPYIVLGDMNATRHEMEKLFKKHTTIKFVNAIQGDPNTYFSEDGRGTRQCDHIWIEEGGMFETIWIGSHTD
;
A
#
# COMPACT_ATOMS: atom_id res chain seq x y z
N MET A 1 11.23 -28.38 0.81
CA MET A 1 11.83 -28.07 2.12
C MET A 1 12.05 -26.57 2.15
N PHE A 2 11.27 -25.80 2.91
CA PHE A 2 11.35 -24.34 2.94
C PHE A 2 12.02 -23.89 4.24
N LEU A 3 13.08 -23.10 4.13
CA LEU A 3 13.70 -22.40 5.25
C LEU A 3 13.06 -21.02 5.37
N ALA A 4 12.30 -20.81 6.43
CA ALA A 4 11.98 -19.48 6.92
C ALA A 4 13.26 -18.91 7.55
N SER A 5 13.99 -18.05 6.83
CA SER A 5 15.04 -17.25 7.46
C SER A 5 14.38 -16.05 8.13
N LYS A 6 14.59 -15.92 9.44
CA LYS A 6 14.20 -14.76 10.24
C LYS A 6 14.72 -13.49 9.55
N SER A 7 13.83 -12.64 9.05
CA SER A 7 14.19 -11.27 8.69
C SER A 7 14.03 -10.40 9.93
N GLU A 8 15.12 -9.73 10.32
CA GLU A 8 15.11 -8.75 11.42
C GLU A 8 14.23 -7.53 11.06
N PRO A 9 13.63 -6.86 12.05
CA PRO A 9 12.82 -5.66 11.83
C PRO A 9 13.68 -4.55 11.24
N VAL A 10 13.33 -4.09 10.05
CA VAL A 10 14.04 -3.00 9.37
C VAL A 10 13.51 -1.66 9.87
N ASN A 11 14.40 -0.81 10.38
CA ASN A 11 14.11 0.60 10.64
C ASN A 11 13.94 1.35 9.32
N ALA A 12 12.73 1.77 9.00
CA ALA A 12 12.41 2.57 7.81
C ALA A 12 12.89 4.02 8.00
N HIS A 13 14.18 4.26 7.77
CA HIS A 13 14.73 5.62 7.63
C HIS A 13 15.31 5.79 6.22
N SER A 14 14.45 6.29 5.32
CA SER A 14 14.73 7.08 4.12
C SER A 14 13.65 6.78 3.08
N ALA A 15 13.19 7.82 2.37
CA ALA A 15 12.29 7.70 1.23
C ALA A 15 13.03 7.01 0.06
N GLY A 16 13.28 5.72 0.21
CA GLY A 16 13.90 4.84 -0.78
C GLY A 16 12.82 4.14 -1.61
N ALA A 17 13.10 3.96 -2.89
CA ALA A 17 12.23 3.24 -3.81
C ALA A 17 11.87 1.85 -3.23
N MET A 18 10.57 1.61 -3.04
CA MET A 18 10.08 0.30 -2.63
C MET A 18 10.07 -0.64 -3.84
N THR A 19 11.00 -1.59 -3.87
CA THR A 19 11.02 -2.64 -4.91
C THR A 19 10.14 -3.80 -4.48
N LEU A 20 8.94 -3.90 -5.06
CA LEU A 20 8.11 -5.10 -4.98
C LEU A 20 8.71 -6.19 -5.87
N MET A 21 9.54 -7.06 -5.29
CA MET A 21 10.07 -8.23 -5.99
C MET A 21 9.10 -9.39 -5.89
N SER A 22 8.28 -9.58 -6.93
CA SER A 22 7.60 -10.86 -7.13
C SER A 22 8.46 -11.76 -8.02
N LYS A 23 8.65 -13.03 -7.61
CA LYS A 23 9.22 -14.09 -8.48
C LYS A 23 8.37 -14.36 -9.73
N THR A 24 7.18 -13.75 -9.82
CA THR A 24 6.22 -13.94 -10.91
C THR A 24 6.05 -12.72 -11.81
N TRP A 25 6.86 -11.66 -11.74
CA TRP A 25 6.67 -10.46 -12.58
C TRP A 25 6.99 -10.72 -14.06
N ALA A 26 6.04 -10.46 -14.96
CA ALA A 26 6.19 -10.52 -16.43
C ALA A 26 6.73 -9.25 -17.10
N GLY A 27 7.14 -8.24 -16.34
CA GLY A 27 7.69 -6.98 -16.87
C GLY A 27 6.68 -6.02 -17.52
N LYS A 28 5.38 -6.34 -17.61
CA LYS A 28 4.35 -5.44 -18.14
C LYS A 28 3.63 -4.70 -17.03
N TYR A 29 3.65 -3.38 -17.08
CA TYR A 29 2.86 -2.53 -16.21
C TYR A 29 2.36 -1.28 -16.95
N ASP A 30 1.17 -0.84 -16.60
CA ASP A 30 0.61 0.45 -17.02
C ASP A 30 0.36 1.32 -15.79
N ILE A 31 0.83 2.56 -15.82
CA ILE A 31 0.61 3.54 -14.76
C ILE A 31 -0.52 4.47 -15.17
N VAL A 32 -1.62 4.42 -14.43
CA VAL A 32 -2.79 5.28 -14.62
C VAL A 32 -2.83 6.31 -13.49
N PRO A 33 -2.63 7.61 -13.79
CA PRO A 33 -2.80 8.66 -12.79
C PRO A 33 -4.29 8.88 -12.51
N VAL A 34 -4.68 8.83 -11.25
CA VAL A 34 -6.04 9.10 -10.78
C VAL A 34 -5.98 10.32 -9.86
N SER A 35 -6.88 11.28 -10.06
CA SER A 35 -6.92 12.52 -9.28
C SER A 35 -8.12 12.52 -8.35
N PHE A 36 -7.89 12.82 -7.08
CA PHE A 36 -8.94 13.14 -6.13
C PHE A 36 -9.48 14.55 -6.40
N ASP A 37 -10.68 14.85 -5.89
CA ASP A 37 -11.35 16.14 -6.12
C ASP A 37 -10.54 17.37 -5.65
N ASN A 38 -9.61 17.19 -4.71
CA ASN A 38 -8.75 18.27 -4.20
C ASN A 38 -7.41 18.39 -4.94
N GLY A 39 -7.23 17.70 -6.07
CA GLY A 39 -6.02 17.77 -6.91
C GLY A 39 -4.85 16.92 -6.43
N LYS A 40 -4.95 16.26 -5.27
CA LYS A 40 -4.00 15.19 -4.90
C LYS A 40 -4.19 14.00 -5.84
N LYS A 41 -3.11 13.30 -6.13
CA LYS A 41 -3.11 12.18 -7.08
C LYS A 41 -2.80 10.88 -6.37
N CYS A 42 -3.47 9.81 -6.78
CA CYS A 42 -2.99 8.45 -6.59
C CYS A 42 -2.57 7.88 -7.96
N GLN A 43 -1.76 6.84 -7.92
CA GLN A 43 -1.34 6.11 -9.10
C GLN A 43 -1.83 4.68 -8.99
N VAL A 44 -2.49 4.19 -10.02
CA VAL A 44 -2.81 2.79 -10.17
C VAL A 44 -1.81 2.19 -11.13
N ILE A 45 -1.08 1.18 -10.68
CA ILE A 45 -0.13 0.42 -11.49
C ILE A 45 -0.79 -0.92 -11.75
N ASN A 46 -1.27 -1.11 -12.98
CA ASN A 46 -1.82 -2.39 -13.41
C ASN A 46 -0.67 -3.31 -13.75
N CYS A 47 -0.63 -4.47 -13.12
CA CYS A 47 0.46 -5.43 -13.23
C CYS A 47 -0.06 -6.78 -13.75
N GLU A 48 0.80 -7.47 -14.50
CA GLU A 48 0.54 -8.84 -14.95
C GLU A 48 1.71 -9.76 -14.55
N THR A 49 1.38 -10.94 -14.05
CA THR A 49 2.35 -11.98 -13.71
C THR A 49 2.66 -12.88 -14.91
N ASN A 50 3.73 -13.67 -14.82
CA ASN A 50 4.20 -14.58 -15.88
C ASN A 50 3.16 -15.61 -16.32
N ASP A 51 2.24 -15.98 -15.43
CA ASP A 51 1.12 -16.89 -15.70
C ASP A 51 -0.17 -16.15 -16.15
N GLY A 52 -0.06 -14.85 -16.47
CA GLY A 52 -1.16 -14.04 -17.01
C GLY A 52 -2.18 -13.56 -15.98
N LYS A 53 -1.94 -13.73 -14.68
CA LYS A 53 -2.80 -13.16 -13.63
C LYS A 53 -2.54 -11.68 -13.50
N ARG A 54 -3.61 -10.92 -13.27
CA ARG A 54 -3.55 -9.46 -13.15
C ARG A 54 -3.73 -9.03 -11.71
N PHE A 55 -3.11 -7.93 -11.33
CA PHE A 55 -3.32 -7.27 -10.05
C PHE A 55 -3.07 -5.77 -10.19
N SER A 56 -3.50 -5.01 -9.20
CA SER A 56 -3.34 -3.55 -9.20
C SER A 56 -2.60 -3.09 -7.95
N ILE A 57 -1.58 -2.26 -8.11
CA ILE A 57 -0.93 -1.53 -7.01
C ILE A 57 -1.50 -0.11 -6.99
N VAL A 58 -2.06 0.30 -5.87
CA VAL A 58 -2.61 1.63 -5.64
C VAL A 58 -1.65 2.39 -4.74
N ASN A 59 -0.81 3.23 -5.34
CA ASN A 59 0.06 4.14 -4.61
C ASN A 59 -0.72 5.42 -4.27
N VAL A 60 -0.91 5.68 -2.99
CA VAL A 60 -1.76 6.77 -2.49
C VAL A 60 -1.00 7.65 -1.50
N HIS A 61 -1.20 8.95 -1.64
CA HIS A 61 -0.85 9.93 -0.63
C HIS A 61 -2.11 10.69 -0.21
N LEU A 62 -2.54 10.48 1.03
CA LEU A 62 -3.72 11.12 1.60
C LEU A 62 -3.33 12.37 2.39
N ASP A 63 -4.12 13.43 2.25
CA ASP A 63 -3.98 14.65 3.03
C ASP A 63 -4.56 14.43 4.43
N TYR A 64 -3.79 14.75 5.47
CA TYR A 64 -4.18 14.56 6.86
C TYR A 64 -5.56 15.13 7.22
N ASN A 65 -5.93 16.28 6.64
CA ASN A 65 -7.15 17.02 6.96
C ASN A 65 -8.40 16.45 6.27
N VAL A 66 -8.23 15.78 5.13
CA VAL A 66 -9.34 15.29 4.29
C VAL A 66 -9.22 13.82 3.89
N LYS A 67 -8.30 13.07 4.50
CA LYS A 67 -8.02 11.65 4.23
C LYS A 67 -9.25 10.76 4.15
N GLY A 68 -10.24 10.96 5.02
CA GLY A 68 -11.47 10.17 4.98
C GLY A 68 -12.31 10.40 3.72
N LYS A 69 -12.38 11.64 3.22
CA LYS A 69 -13.07 11.96 1.95
C LYS A 69 -12.30 11.40 0.76
N GLN A 70 -10.98 11.55 0.74
CA GLN A 70 -10.13 11.03 -0.33
C GLN A 70 -10.14 9.50 -0.36
N PHE A 71 -10.08 8.85 0.79
CA PHE A 71 -10.17 7.39 0.88
C PHE A 71 -11.52 6.88 0.35
N ALA A 72 -12.61 7.56 0.67
CA ALA A 72 -13.93 7.20 0.14
C ALA A 72 -14.00 7.26 -1.40
N GLN A 73 -13.18 8.10 -2.04
CA GLN A 73 -13.11 8.20 -3.50
C GLN A 73 -12.36 7.02 -4.14
N LEU A 74 -11.54 6.28 -3.39
CA LEU A 74 -10.83 5.11 -3.92
C LEU A 74 -11.80 4.02 -4.40
N GLU A 75 -12.94 3.84 -3.74
CA GLU A 75 -13.94 2.86 -4.16
C GLU A 75 -14.44 3.13 -5.59
N GLU A 76 -14.85 4.37 -5.87
CA GLU A 76 -15.43 4.74 -7.17
C GLU A 76 -14.37 4.95 -8.25
N LEU A 77 -13.24 5.57 -7.90
CA LEU A 77 -12.20 5.94 -8.87
C LEU A 77 -11.22 4.81 -9.14
N VAL A 78 -11.09 3.86 -8.21
CA VAL A 78 -10.08 2.80 -8.30
C VAL A 78 -10.72 1.41 -8.23
N PHE A 79 -11.30 1.02 -7.08
CA PHE A 79 -11.68 -0.37 -6.85
C PHE A 79 -12.78 -0.90 -7.76
N ARG A 80 -13.63 0.00 -8.30
CA ARG A 80 -14.65 -0.34 -9.32
C ARG A 80 -14.15 -0.28 -10.76
N GLN A 81 -13.08 0.45 -11.03
CA GLN A 81 -12.61 0.73 -12.39
C GLN A 81 -11.49 -0.23 -12.82
N PHE A 82 -10.67 -0.66 -11.88
CA PHE A 82 -9.54 -1.54 -12.15
C PHE A 82 -9.86 -2.98 -11.72
N ALA A 83 -9.04 -3.92 -12.18
CA ALA A 83 -9.19 -5.32 -11.78
C ALA A 83 -8.38 -5.57 -10.51
N GLY A 84 -9.03 -6.18 -9.51
CA GLY A 84 -8.34 -6.79 -8.37
C GLY A 84 -7.63 -8.09 -8.77
N PRO A 85 -6.79 -8.66 -7.88
CA PRO A 85 -6.59 -8.24 -6.49
C PRO A 85 -5.75 -6.96 -6.31
N TYR A 86 -5.94 -6.29 -5.17
CA TYR A 86 -5.29 -4.99 -4.87
C TYR A 86 -4.16 -5.06 -3.83
N ILE A 87 -3.12 -4.26 -4.06
CA ILE A 87 -2.17 -3.81 -3.02
C ILE A 87 -2.32 -2.30 -2.90
N VAL A 88 -2.63 -1.78 -1.72
CA VAL A 88 -2.78 -0.33 -1.46
C VAL A 88 -1.64 0.11 -0.55
N LEU A 89 -0.86 1.10 -0.99
CA LEU A 89 0.34 1.51 -0.27
C LEU A 89 0.62 3.02 -0.38
N GLY A 90 1.45 3.53 0.51
CA GLY A 90 1.93 4.91 0.51
C GLY A 90 1.63 5.65 1.82
N ASP A 91 1.84 6.97 1.81
CA ASP A 91 1.59 7.84 2.96
C ASP A 91 0.10 8.13 3.11
N MET A 92 -0.56 7.41 4.01
CA MET A 92 -2.00 7.55 4.23
C MET A 92 -2.34 8.59 5.31
N ASN A 93 -1.34 9.20 5.96
CA ASN A 93 -1.50 10.17 7.05
C ASN A 93 -2.53 9.74 8.13
N ALA A 94 -2.60 8.44 8.37
CA ALA A 94 -3.50 7.78 9.30
C ALA A 94 -2.74 6.70 10.06
N THR A 95 -3.12 6.46 11.31
CA THR A 95 -2.69 5.29 12.07
C THR A 95 -3.30 4.01 11.49
N ARG A 96 -2.74 2.86 11.84
CA ARG A 96 -3.29 1.55 11.46
C ARG A 96 -4.78 1.43 11.80
N HIS A 97 -5.17 1.78 13.03
CA HIS A 97 -6.57 1.71 13.48
C HIS A 97 -7.50 2.63 12.69
N GLU A 98 -7.04 3.82 12.32
CA GLU A 98 -7.80 4.71 11.44
C GLU A 98 -7.98 4.10 10.05
N MET A 99 -6.93 3.49 9.49
CA MET A 99 -7.01 2.81 8.20
C MET A 99 -7.97 1.61 8.23
N GLU A 100 -7.91 0.76 9.26
CA GLU A 100 -8.85 -0.37 9.42
C GLU A 100 -10.31 0.11 9.42
N LYS A 101 -10.59 1.23 10.09
CA LYS A 101 -11.91 1.87 10.08
C LYS A 101 -12.28 2.39 8.70
N LEU A 102 -11.35 3.01 7.97
CA LEU A 102 -11.60 3.54 6.64
C LEU A 102 -11.90 2.43 5.64
N PHE A 103 -11.10 1.36 5.61
CA PHE A 103 -11.37 0.18 4.79
C PHE A 103 -12.75 -0.41 5.10
N LYS A 104 -13.03 -0.69 6.37
CA LYS A 104 -14.33 -1.26 6.77
C LYS A 104 -15.52 -0.37 6.43
N LYS A 105 -15.34 0.96 6.45
CA LYS A 105 -16.42 1.92 6.21
C LYS A 105 -16.69 2.15 4.72
N HIS A 106 -15.66 2.12 3.88
CA HIS A 106 -15.73 2.66 2.52
C HIS A 106 -15.59 1.62 1.41
N THR A 107 -15.24 0.37 1.72
CA THR A 107 -15.16 -0.70 0.72
C THR A 107 -15.71 -2.02 1.25
N THR A 108 -16.21 -2.87 0.36
CA THR A 108 -16.56 -4.26 0.67
C THR A 108 -15.38 -5.21 0.54
N ILE A 109 -14.28 -4.76 -0.08
CA ILE A 109 -13.05 -5.51 -0.21
C ILE A 109 -12.37 -5.58 1.14
N LYS A 110 -11.98 -6.78 1.56
CA LYS A 110 -11.26 -6.97 2.81
C LYS A 110 -9.77 -6.80 2.58
N PHE A 111 -9.11 -6.10 3.47
CA PHE A 111 -7.67 -5.88 3.39
C PHE A 111 -6.99 -6.30 4.69
N VAL A 112 -5.79 -6.86 4.55
CA VAL A 112 -4.87 -7.17 5.64
C VAL A 112 -3.67 -6.23 5.60
N ASN A 113 -3.24 -5.74 6.75
CA ASN A 113 -2.01 -4.95 6.84
C ASN A 113 -0.82 -5.89 6.66
N ALA A 114 0.04 -5.59 5.70
CA ALA A 114 1.25 -6.35 5.42
C ALA A 114 2.41 -5.99 6.36
N ILE A 115 2.38 -4.79 6.96
CA ILE A 115 3.40 -4.33 7.88
C ILE A 115 3.18 -5.01 9.23
N GLN A 116 4.15 -5.81 9.67
CA GLN A 116 4.13 -6.43 10.99
C GLN A 116 4.53 -5.42 12.08
N GLY A 117 3.82 -5.47 13.20
CA GLY A 117 3.98 -4.50 14.29
C GLY A 117 3.35 -3.14 13.96
N ASP A 118 3.73 -2.14 14.76
CA ASP A 118 3.34 -0.73 14.54
C ASP A 118 4.61 0.13 14.42
N PRO A 119 5.44 -0.07 13.38
CA PRO A 119 6.66 0.71 13.20
C PRO A 119 6.32 2.17 12.94
N ASN A 120 7.05 3.08 13.59
CA ASN A 120 6.92 4.50 13.31
C ASN A 120 7.54 4.78 11.93
N THR A 121 6.72 5.25 11.00
CA THR A 121 7.14 5.63 9.65
C THR A 121 7.22 7.14 9.46
N TYR A 122 6.71 7.91 10.43
CA TYR A 122 6.86 9.35 10.53
C TYR A 122 7.56 9.75 11.83
N PHE A 123 8.53 10.65 11.70
CA PHE A 123 9.25 11.29 12.80
C PHE A 123 9.10 12.81 12.67
N SER A 124 8.48 13.43 13.67
CA SER A 124 8.44 14.90 13.75
C SER A 124 9.85 15.48 13.96
N GLU A 125 10.11 16.63 13.34
CA GLU A 125 11.40 17.34 13.45
C GLU A 125 11.75 17.73 14.90
N ASP A 126 10.74 17.92 15.75
CA ASP A 126 10.91 18.23 17.17
C ASP A 126 11.07 17.00 18.06
N GLY A 127 11.02 15.79 17.48
CA GLY A 127 11.18 14.51 18.16
C GLY A 127 10.03 14.13 19.10
N ARG A 128 8.92 14.88 19.12
CA ARG A 128 7.85 14.70 20.13
C ARG A 128 6.71 13.78 19.68
N GLY A 129 6.64 13.50 18.40
CA GLY A 129 5.63 12.64 17.80
C GLY A 129 6.26 11.66 16.83
N THR A 130 6.16 10.38 17.15
CA THR A 130 6.37 9.30 16.21
C THR A 130 5.03 8.62 15.94
N ARG A 131 4.74 8.32 14.68
CA ARG A 131 3.52 7.61 14.30
C ARG A 131 3.73 6.80 13.03
N GLN A 132 2.96 5.74 12.86
CA GLN A 132 2.84 5.06 11.58
C GLN A 132 1.87 5.84 10.69
N CYS A 133 2.33 6.34 9.54
CA CYS A 133 1.53 7.02 8.52
C CYS A 133 1.60 6.34 7.16
N ASP A 134 2.73 5.69 6.86
CA ASP A 134 2.90 4.82 5.71
C ASP A 134 2.39 3.41 6.00
N HIS A 135 1.60 2.88 5.06
CA HIS A 135 1.02 1.54 5.17
C HIS A 135 1.15 0.75 3.89
N ILE A 136 1.04 -0.56 4.02
CA ILE A 136 0.88 -1.51 2.90
C ILE A 136 -0.27 -2.44 3.27
N TRP A 137 -1.34 -2.41 2.48
CA TRP A 137 -2.54 -3.21 2.66
C TRP A 137 -2.73 -4.11 1.45
N ILE A 138 -3.05 -5.38 1.69
CA ILE A 138 -3.23 -6.38 0.64
C ILE A 138 -4.65 -6.91 0.73
N GLU A 139 -5.30 -7.09 -0.41
CA GLU A 139 -6.61 -7.73 -0.47
C GLU A 139 -6.58 -9.16 0.11
N GLU A 140 -7.44 -9.43 1.09
CA GLU A 140 -7.56 -10.72 1.75
C GLU A 140 -8.12 -11.77 0.77
N GLY A 141 -7.48 -12.93 0.69
CA GLY A 141 -7.86 -13.98 -0.27
C GLY A 141 -7.46 -13.68 -1.72
N GLY A 142 -6.69 -12.62 -1.95
CA GLY A 142 -6.08 -12.31 -3.24
C GLY A 142 -4.96 -13.29 -3.63
N MET A 143 -4.28 -13.00 -4.73
CA MET A 143 -3.26 -13.88 -5.32
C MET A 143 -1.91 -13.94 -4.57
N PHE A 144 -1.79 -13.22 -3.46
CA PHE A 144 -0.51 -13.01 -2.77
C PHE A 144 -0.40 -13.90 -1.54
N GLU A 145 0.34 -15.00 -1.66
CA GLU A 145 0.67 -15.87 -0.51
C GLU A 145 1.81 -15.31 0.33
N THR A 146 2.71 -14.51 -0.26
CA THR A 146 3.85 -13.89 0.43
C THR A 146 4.28 -12.62 -0.30
N ILE A 147 4.41 -11.50 0.44
CA ILE A 147 5.01 -10.26 -0.07
C ILE A 147 6.35 -10.05 0.63
N TRP A 148 7.41 -9.88 -0.15
CA TRP A 148 8.73 -9.51 0.35
C TRP A 148 8.89 -7.99 0.21
N ILE A 149 8.98 -7.31 1.34
CA ILE A 149 9.32 -5.88 1.41
C ILE A 149 10.80 -5.82 1.75
N GLY A 150 11.64 -5.62 0.73
CA GLY A 150 13.07 -5.38 0.93
C GLY A 150 13.34 -3.90 1.11
N SER A 151 14.17 -3.53 2.07
CA SER A 151 14.87 -2.24 2.05
C SER A 151 16.09 -2.36 1.14
N HIS A 152 16.24 -1.46 0.18
CA HIS A 152 17.54 -1.25 -0.44
C HIS A 152 18.38 -0.42 0.53
N THR A 153 19.41 -1.02 1.09
CA THR A 153 20.51 -0.29 1.72
C THR A 153 21.59 -0.16 0.66
N ASP A 154 21.85 1.05 0.21
CA ASP A 154 23.04 1.36 -0.59
C ASP A 154 24.34 1.07 0.20
#